data_AF-A0A8R1HXU5-F1
#
_entry.id   AF-A0A8R1HXU5-F1
#
_cell.length_a   1.000
_cell.length_b   1.000
_cell.length_c   1.000
_cell.angle_alpha   90.00
_cell.angle_beta   90.00
_cell.angle_gamma   90.00
#
_symmetry.space_group_name_H-M   'P 1'
#
loop_
_entity.id
_entity.type
_entity.pdbx_description
1 polymer ?
#
loop_
_entity_poly.entity_id
_entity_poly.type
_entity_poly.pdbx_seq_one_letter_code
_entity_poly.pdbx_strand_id
1 'polypeptide(L)'
;MLLLYFDTEDQWPRAYKELSRCEDRVQLLTNHSDNNQIIFLSPFVSDISGNGRCQVRRDALYEDWVICTGTRAFRSARSRWWFLAIANCDPTEADEKRLYNNESIGVYSEFSIQMTNGLPSEVLKYQFSIDEWLILPSDTLFLALQAVLIVCVWLIGRSLSARRLYHNTYRMCSQSITMNTVGLAFLVTNYVIYAMDGIGLPIILTSGQFIRFWAPPIFTLIANFFLNNWVRAEVVNIVENCVTFYGYIVFLYLSRPTEKNSNFPFHIRTTQVDIDVGFDPQTAYAASNGSTPNDGMHGVIELTVTNSQENEKDDVDEMEDKGVIDRQQFTN
;
A
#
# COMPACT_ATOMS: atom_id res chain seq x y z
N MET A 1 -24.68 -0.52 -8.57
CA MET A 1 -23.77 -1.57 -9.10
C MET A 1 -22.34 -1.08 -8.89
N LEU A 2 -21.39 -1.98 -8.64
CA LEU A 2 -19.96 -1.66 -8.68
C LEU A 2 -19.36 -2.23 -9.97
N LEU A 3 -18.62 -1.39 -10.68
CA LEU A 3 -18.02 -1.65 -11.98
C LEU A 3 -16.49 -1.63 -11.86
N LEU A 4 -15.82 -2.63 -12.43
CA LEU A 4 -14.36 -2.78 -12.39
C LEU A 4 -13.77 -2.60 -13.80
N TYR A 5 -13.04 -1.51 -14.04
CA TYR A 5 -12.39 -1.24 -15.33
C TYR A 5 -10.87 -1.35 -15.24
N PHE A 6 -10.20 -1.66 -16.36
CA PHE A 6 -8.74 -1.68 -16.46
C PHE A 6 -8.22 -0.52 -17.31
N ASP A 7 -6.91 -0.32 -17.29
CA ASP A 7 -6.16 0.71 -18.01
C ASP A 7 -6.14 0.58 -19.54
N THR A 8 -6.85 -0.40 -20.10
CA THR A 8 -6.85 -0.65 -21.55
C THR A 8 -7.72 0.38 -22.29
N GLU A 9 -7.33 0.74 -23.51
CA GLU A 9 -7.99 1.81 -24.29
C GLU A 9 -9.49 1.56 -24.52
N ASP A 10 -9.89 0.29 -24.60
CA ASP A 10 -11.25 -0.18 -24.77
C ASP A 10 -12.11 -0.12 -23.48
N GLN A 11 -11.50 0.07 -22.31
CA GLN A 11 -12.18 0.07 -21.02
C GLN A 11 -12.23 1.47 -20.39
N TRP A 12 -11.36 1.77 -19.41
CA TRP A 12 -11.49 2.98 -18.61
C TRP A 12 -11.45 4.29 -19.41
N PRO A 13 -10.52 4.50 -20.36
CA PRO A 13 -10.48 5.72 -21.16
C PRO A 13 -11.78 5.96 -21.93
N ARG A 14 -12.38 4.90 -22.48
CA ARG A 14 -13.65 4.95 -23.20
C ARG A 14 -14.83 5.22 -22.29
N ALA A 15 -14.91 4.51 -21.16
CA ALA A 15 -15.96 4.71 -20.16
C ALA A 15 -15.96 6.13 -19.58
N TYR A 16 -14.76 6.67 -19.31
CA TYR A 16 -14.58 7.97 -18.67
C TYR A 16 -14.70 9.15 -19.66
N LYS A 17 -14.11 9.05 -20.86
CA LYS A 17 -14.01 10.17 -21.81
C LYS A 17 -15.04 10.17 -22.93
N GLU A 18 -15.41 9.00 -23.45
CA GLU A 18 -16.23 8.91 -24.68
C GLU A 18 -17.71 8.69 -24.36
N LEU A 19 -18.02 7.88 -23.34
CA LEU A 19 -19.38 7.49 -23.00
C LEU A 19 -20.03 8.48 -22.02
N SER A 20 -21.21 8.96 -22.37
CA SER A 20 -21.99 9.91 -21.57
C SER A 20 -23.13 9.26 -20.76
N ARG A 21 -23.71 8.16 -21.24
CA ARG A 21 -24.83 7.47 -20.56
C ARG A 21 -24.34 6.41 -19.59
N CYS A 22 -25.07 6.24 -18.48
CA CYS A 22 -24.75 5.23 -17.46
C CYS A 22 -24.87 3.81 -18.01
N GLU A 23 -25.91 3.56 -18.79
CA GLU A 23 -26.22 2.26 -19.37
C GLU A 23 -25.14 1.82 -20.35
N ASP A 24 -24.64 2.75 -21.18
CA ASP A 24 -23.58 2.48 -22.15
C ASP A 24 -22.27 2.09 -21.44
N ARG A 25 -21.97 2.72 -20.29
CA ARG A 25 -20.79 2.40 -19.46
C ARG A 25 -20.90 0.99 -18.85
N VAL A 26 -22.08 0.61 -18.38
CA VAL A 26 -22.34 -0.76 -17.90
C VAL A 26 -22.25 -1.76 -19.06
N GLN A 27 -22.78 -1.40 -20.24
CA GLN A 27 -22.83 -2.28 -21.40
C GLN A 27 -21.42 -2.63 -21.93
N LEU A 28 -20.48 -1.70 -21.81
CA LEU A 28 -19.06 -1.89 -22.13
C LEU A 28 -18.46 -3.11 -21.42
N LEU A 29 -18.83 -3.32 -20.15
CA LEU A 29 -18.34 -4.43 -19.33
C LEU A 29 -19.09 -5.74 -19.60
N THR A 30 -20.38 -5.70 -19.92
CA THR A 30 -21.12 -6.92 -20.31
C THR A 30 -20.62 -7.55 -21.60
N ASN A 31 -20.05 -6.77 -22.53
CA ASN A 31 -19.45 -7.33 -23.75
C ASN A 31 -18.18 -8.15 -23.46
N HIS A 32 -17.59 -7.98 -22.27
CA HIS A 32 -16.41 -8.69 -21.77
C HIS A 32 -16.79 -9.67 -20.64
N SER A 33 -18.01 -10.27 -20.72
CA SER A 33 -18.69 -10.98 -19.64
C SER A 33 -17.89 -12.06 -18.92
N ASP A 34 -16.87 -12.63 -19.56
CA ASP A 34 -16.04 -13.71 -19.00
C ASP A 34 -15.18 -13.26 -17.80
N ASN A 35 -15.02 -11.95 -17.60
CA ASN A 35 -14.13 -11.40 -16.57
C ASN A 35 -14.84 -11.07 -15.23
N ASN A 36 -16.16 -11.31 -15.10
CA ASN A 36 -16.93 -11.02 -13.90
C ASN A 36 -16.73 -9.60 -13.32
N GLN A 37 -16.64 -8.57 -14.19
CA GLN A 37 -16.27 -7.18 -13.82
C GLN A 37 -17.42 -6.34 -13.24
N ILE A 38 -18.63 -6.91 -13.14
CA ILE A 38 -19.81 -6.23 -12.62
C ILE A 38 -20.22 -6.91 -11.32
N ILE A 39 -20.43 -6.11 -10.27
CA ILE A 39 -20.95 -6.56 -8.97
C ILE A 39 -22.28 -5.86 -8.71
N PHE A 40 -23.34 -6.65 -8.54
CA PHE A 40 -24.64 -6.12 -8.21
C PHE A 40 -24.70 -5.81 -6.71
N LEU A 41 -24.90 -4.53 -6.39
CA LEU A 41 -25.04 -4.03 -5.01
C LEU A 41 -26.53 -3.92 -4.66
N SER A 42 -27.27 -5.04 -4.76
CA SER A 42 -28.72 -5.07 -4.48
C SER A 42 -29.08 -6.34 -3.72
N PRO A 43 -29.92 -6.25 -2.67
CA PRO A 43 -30.39 -7.42 -1.94
C PRO A 43 -31.40 -8.26 -2.74
N PHE A 44 -31.96 -7.70 -3.82
CA PHE A 44 -33.02 -8.33 -4.62
C PHE A 44 -32.49 -9.13 -5.81
N VAL A 45 -31.22 -8.94 -6.17
CA VAL A 45 -30.58 -9.68 -7.26
C VAL A 45 -29.79 -10.82 -6.64
N SER A 46 -30.23 -12.05 -6.88
CA SER A 46 -29.49 -13.24 -6.47
C SER A 46 -28.25 -13.39 -7.35
N ASP A 47 -27.09 -13.06 -6.79
CA ASP A 47 -25.82 -13.29 -7.47
C ASP A 47 -25.51 -14.79 -7.51
N ILE A 48 -25.74 -15.42 -8.67
CA ILE A 48 -25.44 -16.83 -8.94
C ILE A 48 -23.94 -17.11 -8.78
N SER A 49 -23.09 -16.10 -8.92
CA SER A 49 -21.64 -16.20 -8.76
C SER A 49 -21.16 -16.07 -7.31
N GLY A 50 -22.06 -15.81 -6.34
CA GLY A 50 -21.75 -15.77 -4.92
C GLY A 50 -20.87 -14.60 -4.48
N ASN A 51 -20.75 -13.56 -5.31
CA ASN A 51 -19.70 -12.55 -5.20
C ASN A 51 -20.12 -11.26 -4.52
N GLY A 52 -21.41 -11.06 -4.24
CA GLY A 52 -21.92 -9.93 -3.45
C GLY A 52 -23.10 -10.37 -2.59
N ARG A 53 -22.87 -10.60 -1.30
CA ARG A 53 -23.93 -10.89 -0.33
C ARG A 53 -24.46 -9.58 0.22
N CYS A 54 -25.55 -9.09 -0.34
CA CYS A 54 -26.23 -7.89 0.12
C CYS A 54 -27.37 -8.21 1.09
N GLN A 55 -27.45 -7.49 2.21
CA GLN A 55 -28.52 -7.58 3.19
C GLN A 55 -28.96 -6.18 3.62
N VAL A 56 -30.25 -6.01 3.87
CA VAL A 56 -30.76 -4.78 4.47
C VAL A 56 -30.58 -4.89 5.99
N ARG A 57 -29.86 -3.94 6.59
CA ARG A 57 -29.68 -3.84 8.04
C ARG A 57 -30.19 -2.46 8.50
N ARG A 58 -30.98 -2.43 9.57
CA ARG A 58 -31.36 -1.19 10.23
C ARG A 58 -30.28 -0.73 11.19
N ASP A 59 -29.92 0.54 11.12
CA ASP A 59 -28.97 1.16 12.04
C ASP A 59 -29.66 1.66 13.33
N ALA A 60 -28.89 2.11 14.31
CA ALA A 60 -29.36 2.65 15.59
C ALA A 60 -30.34 3.84 15.44
N LEU A 61 -30.28 4.55 14.32
CA LEU A 61 -31.17 5.66 13.95
C LEU A 61 -32.44 5.21 13.20
N TYR A 62 -32.70 3.90 13.07
CA TYR A 62 -33.82 3.30 12.33
C TYR A 62 -33.81 3.53 10.82
N GLU A 63 -32.68 3.96 10.25
CA GLU A 63 -32.50 4.03 8.80
C GLU A 63 -32.16 2.66 8.22
N ASP A 64 -32.68 2.37 7.02
CA ASP A 64 -32.45 1.13 6.29
C ASP A 64 -31.19 1.25 5.43
N TRP A 65 -30.14 0.49 5.78
CA TRP A 65 -28.88 0.44 5.05
C TRP A 65 -28.75 -0.87 4.26
N VAL A 66 -28.32 -0.77 3.02
CA VAL A 66 -27.91 -1.95 2.23
C VAL A 66 -26.44 -2.22 2.49
N ILE A 67 -26.13 -3.35 3.14
CA ILE A 67 -24.77 -3.81 3.41
C ILE A 67 -24.44 -4.96 2.47
N CYS A 68 -23.49 -4.74 1.58
CA CYS A 68 -23.00 -5.76 0.66
C CYS A 68 -21.59 -6.19 1.04
N THR A 69 -21.36 -7.49 1.23
CA THR A 69 -20.01 -8.05 1.43
C THR A 69 -19.65 -9.01 0.30
N GLY A 70 -18.42 -8.94 -0.19
CA GLY A 70 -17.97 -9.77 -1.31
C GLY A 70 -16.47 -9.85 -1.41
N THR A 71 -15.97 -10.91 -2.02
CA THR A 71 -14.54 -11.08 -2.30
C THR A 71 -14.32 -11.21 -3.80
N ARG A 72 -13.24 -10.60 -4.32
CA ARG A 72 -12.86 -10.67 -5.73
C ARG A 72 -11.40 -10.97 -5.91
N ALA A 73 -11.09 -11.94 -6.78
CA ALA A 73 -9.72 -12.28 -7.14
C ALA A 73 -9.31 -11.58 -8.44
N PHE A 74 -8.18 -10.89 -8.40
CA PHE A 74 -7.61 -10.16 -9.52
C PHE A 74 -6.49 -11.01 -10.09
N ARG A 75 -6.58 -11.37 -11.38
CA ARG A 75 -5.54 -12.12 -12.09
C ARG A 75 -4.99 -11.26 -13.21
N SER A 76 -3.70 -10.94 -13.17
CA SER A 76 -3.06 -10.18 -14.24
C SER A 76 -1.67 -10.71 -14.56
N ALA A 77 -1.33 -10.73 -15.85
CA ALA A 77 -0.01 -11.09 -16.35
C ALA A 77 1.01 -9.92 -16.24
N ARG A 78 0.53 -8.70 -16.03
CA ARG A 78 1.35 -7.48 -15.87
C ARG A 78 0.78 -6.57 -14.78
N SER A 79 1.55 -5.62 -14.27
CA SER A 79 1.00 -4.53 -13.46
C SER A 79 -0.01 -3.73 -14.28
N ARG A 80 -1.20 -3.49 -13.71
CA ARG A 80 -2.31 -2.78 -14.35
C ARG A 80 -2.99 -1.87 -13.34
N TRP A 81 -3.53 -0.77 -13.82
CA TRP A 81 -4.43 0.07 -13.03
C TRP A 81 -5.84 -0.49 -13.10
N TRP A 82 -6.50 -0.50 -11.95
CA TRP A 82 -7.89 -0.92 -11.81
C TRP A 82 -8.69 0.27 -11.30
N PHE A 83 -9.82 0.53 -11.96
CA PHE A 83 -10.71 1.64 -11.64
C PHE A 83 -12.03 1.06 -11.16
N LEU A 84 -12.42 1.46 -9.95
CA LEU A 84 -13.66 1.06 -9.32
C LEU A 84 -14.66 2.21 -9.49
N ALA A 85 -15.82 1.93 -10.07
CA ALA A 85 -16.87 2.93 -10.25
C ALA A 85 -18.21 2.42 -9.71
N ILE A 86 -18.88 3.25 -8.91
CA ILE A 86 -20.24 2.98 -8.44
C ILE A 86 -21.22 3.59 -9.43
N ALA A 87 -22.12 2.77 -9.96
CA ALA A 87 -23.13 3.18 -10.92
C ALA A 87 -24.54 2.96 -10.37
N ASN A 88 -25.36 3.99 -10.44
CA ASN A 88 -26.80 3.95 -10.20
C ASN A 88 -27.50 4.43 -11.47
N CYS A 89 -27.74 3.53 -12.41
CA CYS A 89 -28.41 3.88 -13.65
C CYS A 89 -29.92 4.01 -13.40
N ASP A 90 -30.53 5.04 -13.98
CA ASP A 90 -31.93 5.44 -13.75
C ASP A 90 -32.88 4.32 -14.24
N PRO A 91 -33.88 3.89 -13.45
CA PRO A 91 -34.86 2.92 -13.93
C PRO A 91 -35.60 3.50 -15.16
N THR A 92 -35.85 2.62 -16.14
CA THR A 92 -36.53 2.95 -17.39
C THR A 92 -37.98 3.39 -17.21
N GLU A 93 -38.57 3.19 -16.03
CA GLU A 93 -39.94 3.55 -15.70
C GLU A 93 -40.00 4.94 -15.05
N ALA A 94 -40.79 5.84 -15.65
CA ALA A 94 -40.98 7.21 -15.14
C ALA A 94 -41.54 7.26 -13.72
N ASP A 95 -42.20 6.18 -13.27
CA ASP A 95 -42.82 6.07 -11.95
C ASP A 95 -41.81 5.72 -10.82
N GLU A 96 -40.63 5.18 -11.17
CA GLU A 96 -39.56 4.85 -10.21
C GLU A 96 -38.42 5.89 -10.17
N LYS A 97 -38.47 6.87 -11.07
CA LYS A 97 -37.50 7.95 -11.17
C LYS A 97 -37.61 8.85 -9.94
N ARG A 98 -36.85 8.52 -8.89
CA ARG A 98 -36.68 9.37 -7.72
C ARG A 98 -35.83 10.57 -8.11
N LEU A 99 -36.53 11.61 -8.56
CA LEU A 99 -35.98 12.84 -9.08
C LEU A 99 -35.99 13.89 -7.97
N TYR A 100 -34.82 14.39 -7.58
CA TYR A 100 -34.74 15.60 -6.77
C TYR A 100 -34.37 16.75 -7.72
N ASN A 101 -35.24 17.74 -7.88
CA ASN A 101 -35.00 18.91 -8.75
C ASN A 101 -34.56 18.59 -10.19
N ASN A 102 -35.16 17.60 -10.85
CA ASN A 102 -34.79 17.14 -12.21
C ASN A 102 -33.40 16.48 -12.35
N GLU A 103 -32.74 16.16 -11.24
CA GLU A 103 -31.45 15.48 -11.22
C GLU A 103 -31.55 14.08 -10.61
N SER A 104 -30.70 13.17 -11.09
CA SER A 104 -30.56 11.82 -10.55
C SER A 104 -30.01 11.90 -9.13
N ILE A 105 -30.68 11.27 -8.16
CA ILE A 105 -30.19 11.18 -6.79
C ILE A 105 -28.84 10.46 -6.78
N GLY A 106 -27.81 11.15 -6.27
CA GLY A 106 -26.50 10.56 -6.02
C GLY A 106 -26.59 9.43 -5.01
N VAL A 107 -25.69 8.45 -5.13
CA VAL A 107 -25.60 7.38 -4.14
C VAL A 107 -24.57 7.79 -3.09
N TYR A 108 -25.01 7.94 -1.85
CA TYR A 108 -24.08 7.96 -0.74
C TYR A 108 -23.61 6.53 -0.49
N SER A 109 -22.29 6.33 -0.48
CA SER A 109 -21.72 5.01 -0.22
C SER A 109 -20.49 5.10 0.65
N GLU A 110 -20.49 4.44 1.81
CA GLU A 110 -19.24 4.17 2.51
C GLU A 110 -18.71 2.83 2.05
N PHE A 111 -17.38 2.73 1.95
CA PHE A 111 -16.78 1.49 1.52
C PHE A 111 -15.51 1.14 2.28
N SER A 112 -15.30 -0.17 2.45
CA SER A 112 -14.08 -0.74 3.01
C SER A 112 -13.47 -1.68 1.97
N ILE A 113 -12.19 -1.46 1.64
CA ILE A 113 -11.43 -2.23 0.66
C ILE A 113 -10.26 -2.88 1.37
N GLN A 114 -10.25 -4.20 1.46
CA GLN A 114 -9.09 -4.94 1.95
C GLN A 114 -8.41 -5.67 0.80
N MET A 115 -7.18 -5.27 0.47
CA MET A 115 -6.37 -5.91 -0.56
C MET A 115 -5.33 -6.84 0.07
N THR A 116 -5.30 -8.10 -0.36
CA THR A 116 -4.36 -9.12 0.16
C THR A 116 -3.66 -9.85 -0.98
N ASN A 117 -2.43 -10.32 -0.73
CA ASN A 117 -1.58 -10.98 -1.71
C ASN A 117 -1.26 -12.43 -1.33
N GLY A 118 -1.50 -13.38 -2.23
CA GLY A 118 -1.19 -14.79 -1.96
C GLY A 118 -2.13 -15.46 -0.95
N LEU A 119 -1.71 -16.59 -0.39
CA LEU A 119 -2.53 -17.42 0.49
C LEU A 119 -2.51 -16.90 1.95
N PRO A 120 -3.60 -17.07 2.73
CA PRO A 120 -3.64 -16.68 4.15
C PRO A 120 -2.57 -17.36 5.03
N SER A 121 -1.99 -18.48 4.58
CA SER A 121 -0.88 -19.15 5.25
C SER A 121 0.45 -18.40 5.11
N GLU A 122 0.60 -17.54 4.11
CA GLU A 122 1.84 -16.81 3.81
C GLU A 122 1.87 -15.43 4.48
N VAL A 123 2.01 -15.40 5.81
CA VAL A 123 1.93 -14.16 6.63
C VAL A 123 2.86 -13.04 6.15
N LEU A 124 4.06 -13.36 5.65
CA LEU A 124 5.04 -12.37 5.18
C LEU A 124 4.67 -11.69 3.85
N LYS A 125 3.72 -12.25 3.09
CA LYS A 125 3.27 -11.69 1.82
C LYS A 125 1.81 -11.26 1.86
N TYR A 126 0.99 -11.89 2.72
CA TYR A 126 -0.45 -11.72 2.75
C TYR A 126 -0.93 -10.27 2.81
N GLN A 127 -0.38 -9.48 3.73
CA GLN A 127 -0.78 -8.08 3.95
C GLN A 127 0.13 -7.06 3.24
N PHE A 128 1.34 -7.46 2.87
CA PHE A 128 2.34 -6.58 2.28
C PHE A 128 2.12 -6.42 0.78
N SER A 129 2.28 -5.21 0.28
CA SER A 129 2.37 -5.00 -1.17
C SER A 129 3.65 -5.61 -1.73
N ILE A 130 3.70 -5.79 -3.05
CA ILE A 130 4.90 -6.28 -3.73
C ILE A 130 6.10 -5.32 -3.60
N ASP A 131 5.87 -4.07 -3.22
CA ASP A 131 6.92 -3.08 -2.96
C ASP A 131 7.43 -3.15 -1.51
N GLU A 132 6.59 -3.60 -0.59
CA GLU A 132 6.82 -3.50 0.85
C GLU A 132 7.25 -4.83 1.49
N TRP A 133 7.09 -5.97 0.81
CA TRP A 133 7.33 -7.30 1.39
C TRP A 133 8.75 -7.51 1.95
N LEU A 134 9.74 -6.77 1.44
CA LEU A 134 11.13 -6.89 1.90
C LEU A 134 11.41 -6.11 3.19
N ILE A 135 10.55 -5.16 3.55
CA ILE A 135 10.77 -4.26 4.70
C ILE A 135 10.89 -5.06 6.00
N LEU A 136 9.94 -5.97 6.26
CA LEU A 136 9.95 -6.74 7.51
C LEU A 136 11.16 -7.69 7.62
N PRO A 137 11.50 -8.51 6.61
CA PRO A 137 12.72 -9.31 6.62
C PRO A 137 14.01 -8.49 6.77
N SER A 138 14.14 -7.35 6.06
CA SER A 138 15.34 -6.52 6.16
C SER A 138 15.49 -5.89 7.53
N ASP A 139 14.41 -5.33 8.09
CA ASP A 139 14.45 -4.67 9.38
C ASP A 139 14.68 -5.67 10.52
N THR A 140 14.13 -6.88 10.39
CA THR A 140 14.40 -7.99 11.33
C THR A 140 15.88 -8.38 11.31
N LEU A 141 16.51 -8.47 10.12
CA LEU A 141 17.94 -8.74 10.00
C LEU A 141 18.77 -7.64 10.67
N PHE A 142 18.48 -6.37 10.40
CA PHE A 142 19.21 -5.26 11.02
C PHE A 142 18.99 -5.20 12.53
N LEU A 143 17.80 -5.54 13.03
CA LEU A 143 17.54 -5.64 14.46
C LEU A 143 18.38 -6.73 15.12
N ALA A 144 18.52 -7.90 14.47
CA ALA A 144 19.38 -8.97 14.95
C ALA A 144 20.87 -8.53 15.01
N LEU A 145 21.36 -7.84 13.97
CA LEU A 145 22.72 -7.31 13.95
C LEU A 145 22.94 -6.26 15.05
N GLN A 146 21.96 -5.37 15.28
CA GLN A 146 22.02 -4.38 16.36
C GLN A 146 21.96 -5.03 17.75
N ALA A 147 21.19 -6.10 17.92
CA ALA A 147 21.16 -6.86 19.18
C ALA A 147 22.53 -7.48 19.49
N VAL A 148 23.22 -8.03 18.49
CA VAL A 148 24.61 -8.51 18.63
C VAL A 148 25.53 -7.37 19.06
N LEU A 149 25.42 -6.20 18.45
CA LEU A 149 26.20 -5.02 18.85
C LEU A 149 25.91 -4.58 20.30
N ILE A 150 24.64 -4.59 20.74
CA ILE A 150 24.28 -4.31 22.13
C ILE A 150 24.94 -5.30 23.08
N VAL A 151 24.94 -6.59 22.77
CA VAL A 151 25.60 -7.61 23.60
C VAL A 151 27.10 -7.34 23.69
N CYS A 152 27.76 -7.07 22.56
CA CYS A 152 29.19 -6.73 22.53
C CYS A 152 29.50 -5.48 23.37
N VAL A 153 28.73 -4.41 23.21
CA VAL A 153 28.86 -3.18 24.01
C VAL A 153 28.59 -3.46 25.48
N TRP A 154 27.59 -4.27 25.81
CA TRP A 154 27.34 -4.60 27.20
C TRP A 154 28.50 -5.38 27.84
N LEU A 155 29.07 -6.37 27.14
CA LEU A 155 30.22 -7.16 27.61
C LEU A 155 31.47 -6.28 27.80
N ILE A 156 31.81 -5.47 26.80
CA ILE A 156 32.95 -4.55 26.87
C ILE A 156 32.72 -3.52 28.00
N GLY A 157 31.51 -3.00 28.14
CA GLY A 157 31.15 -2.05 29.19
C GLY A 157 31.34 -2.62 30.59
N ARG A 158 30.96 -3.88 30.82
CA ARG A 158 31.26 -4.59 32.07
C ARG A 158 32.76 -4.71 32.31
N SER A 159 33.53 -5.06 31.29
CA SER A 159 34.99 -5.17 31.39
C SER A 159 35.65 -3.84 31.77
N LEU A 160 35.19 -2.73 31.18
CA LEU A 160 35.70 -1.38 31.43
C LEU A 160 35.30 -0.87 32.81
N SER A 161 34.07 -1.13 33.23
CA SER A 161 33.56 -0.77 34.56
C SER A 161 34.33 -1.49 35.67
N ALA A 162 34.62 -2.78 35.51
CA ALA A 162 35.44 -3.54 36.46
C ALA A 162 36.85 -2.95 36.65
N ARG A 163 37.42 -2.36 35.58
CA ARG A 163 38.74 -1.70 35.60
C ARG A 163 38.69 -0.21 35.95
N ARG A 164 37.50 0.35 36.24
CA ARG A 164 37.26 1.79 36.43
C ARG A 164 37.70 2.68 35.24
N LEU A 165 37.67 2.12 34.03
CA LEU A 165 38.03 2.79 32.76
C LEU A 165 36.79 3.17 31.94
N TYR A 166 35.64 3.34 32.59
CA TYR A 166 34.37 3.65 31.92
C TYR A 166 34.32 5.14 31.52
N HIS A 167 34.79 5.46 30.32
CA HIS A 167 34.88 6.82 29.81
C HIS A 167 33.53 7.37 29.28
N ASN A 168 33.36 8.69 29.33
CA ASN A 168 32.13 9.36 28.84
C ASN A 168 31.86 9.07 27.35
N THR A 169 32.89 9.01 26.50
CA THR A 169 32.75 8.67 25.08
C THR A 169 32.11 7.29 24.88
N TYR A 170 32.49 6.31 25.70
CA TYR A 170 31.92 4.97 25.66
C TYR A 170 30.45 4.97 26.07
N ARG A 171 30.11 5.73 27.12
CA ARG A 171 28.73 5.90 27.59
C ARG A 171 27.83 6.50 26.51
N MET A 172 28.29 7.56 25.83
CA MET A 172 27.53 8.20 24.75
C MET A 172 27.30 7.22 23.58
N CYS A 173 28.33 6.48 23.17
CA CYS A 173 28.23 5.47 22.12
C CYS A 173 27.21 4.37 22.47
N SER A 174 27.28 3.85 23.70
CA SER A 174 26.32 2.84 24.20
C SER A 174 24.88 3.36 24.22
N GLN A 175 24.65 4.62 24.63
CA GLN A 175 23.33 5.25 24.62
C GLN A 175 22.78 5.43 23.20
N SER A 176 23.62 5.84 22.25
CA SER A 176 23.23 6.02 20.84
C SER A 176 22.79 4.70 20.18
N ILE A 177 23.59 3.64 20.35
CA ILE A 177 23.25 2.29 19.84
C ILE A 177 21.93 1.80 20.46
N THR A 178 21.74 2.03 21.76
CA THR A 178 20.49 1.64 22.46
C THR A 178 19.28 2.39 21.91
N MET A 179 19.37 3.72 21.75
CA MET A 179 18.27 4.54 21.21
C MET A 179 17.90 4.13 19.78
N ASN A 180 18.90 3.93 18.92
CA ASN A 180 18.66 3.44 17.56
C ASN A 180 18.01 2.06 17.53
N THR A 181 18.45 1.16 18.42
CA THR A 181 17.89 -0.21 18.51
C THR A 181 16.46 -0.20 19.03
N VAL A 182 16.12 0.65 19.99
CA VAL A 182 14.74 0.83 20.47
C VAL A 182 13.83 1.35 19.36
N GLY A 183 14.28 2.36 18.60
CA GLY A 183 13.52 2.87 17.46
C GLY A 183 13.30 1.82 16.37
N LEU A 184 14.32 1.00 16.05
CA LEU A 184 14.19 -0.10 15.09
C LEU A 184 13.27 -1.23 15.63
N ALA A 185 13.34 -1.54 16.92
CA ALA A 185 12.46 -2.53 17.53
C ALA A 185 10.98 -2.12 17.46
N PHE A 186 10.68 -0.83 17.63
CA PHE A 186 9.31 -0.30 17.45
C PHE A 186 8.83 -0.50 16.01
N LEU A 187 9.67 -0.18 15.02
CA LEU A 187 9.33 -0.41 13.61
C LEU A 187 9.08 -1.89 13.29
N VAL A 188 9.98 -2.78 13.71
CA VAL A 188 9.81 -4.23 13.52
C VAL A 188 8.53 -4.71 14.20
N THR A 189 8.25 -4.25 15.41
CA THR A 189 7.02 -4.61 16.14
C THR A 189 5.77 -4.17 15.36
N ASN A 190 5.75 -2.94 14.86
CA ASN A 190 4.67 -2.45 14.02
C ASN A 190 4.50 -3.31 12.76
N TYR A 191 5.58 -3.63 12.06
CA TYR A 191 5.51 -4.43 10.83
C TYR A 191 5.14 -5.89 11.07
N VAL A 192 5.48 -6.47 12.22
CA VAL A 192 4.98 -7.79 12.62
C VAL A 192 3.47 -7.75 12.84
N ILE A 193 2.95 -6.74 13.55
CA ILE A 193 1.50 -6.57 13.76
C ILE A 193 0.80 -6.31 12.43
N TYR A 194 1.41 -5.48 11.57
CA TYR A 194 0.93 -5.23 10.22
C TYR A 194 0.84 -6.51 9.38
N ALA A 195 1.82 -7.42 9.49
CA ALA A 195 1.80 -8.70 8.80
C ALA A 195 0.60 -9.58 9.23
N MET A 196 0.13 -9.42 10.46
CA MET A 196 -1.00 -10.17 11.01
C MET A 196 -2.34 -9.51 10.64
N ASP A 197 -2.48 -8.22 10.93
CA ASP A 197 -3.77 -7.51 10.90
C ASP A 197 -3.99 -6.65 9.65
N GLY A 198 -2.94 -6.34 8.88
CA GLY A 198 -2.99 -5.47 7.69
C GLY A 198 -3.09 -3.97 7.98
N ILE A 199 -3.23 -3.57 9.24
CA ILE A 199 -3.36 -2.17 9.68
C ILE A 199 -2.12 -1.71 10.47
N GLY A 200 -1.59 -2.57 11.35
CA GLY A 200 -0.49 -2.21 12.25
C GLY A 200 -0.91 -1.26 13.38
N LEU A 201 0.07 -0.71 14.08
CA LEU A 201 -0.14 0.26 15.17
C LEU A 201 0.51 1.60 14.80
N PRO A 202 -0.25 2.60 14.32
CA PRO A 202 0.31 3.86 13.82
C PRO A 202 1.12 4.60 14.88
N ILE A 203 0.73 4.51 16.15
CA ILE A 203 1.45 5.13 17.27
C ILE A 203 2.86 4.54 17.42
N ILE A 204 3.02 3.23 17.26
CA ILE A 204 4.33 2.56 17.36
C ILE A 204 5.18 2.89 16.12
N LEU A 205 4.57 2.91 14.94
CA LEU A 205 5.23 3.32 13.71
C LEU A 205 5.81 4.74 13.83
N THR A 206 4.95 5.72 14.13
CA THR A 206 5.34 7.13 14.21
C THR A 206 6.37 7.36 15.31
N SER A 207 6.22 6.71 16.48
CA SER A 207 7.21 6.83 17.55
C SER A 207 8.56 6.21 17.16
N GLY A 208 8.58 5.05 16.49
CA GLY A 208 9.79 4.42 15.98
C GLY A 208 10.51 5.30 14.93
N GLN A 209 9.76 5.84 13.97
CA GLN A 209 10.28 6.78 12.96
C GLN A 209 10.85 8.04 13.61
N PHE A 210 10.11 8.63 14.56
CA PHE A 210 10.54 9.83 15.28
C PHE A 210 11.85 9.60 16.04
N ILE A 211 11.97 8.49 16.78
CA ILE A 211 13.18 8.14 17.52
C ILE A 211 14.37 8.00 16.56
N ARG A 212 14.19 7.31 15.43
CA ARG A 212 15.28 7.08 14.46
C ARG A 212 15.66 8.34 13.70
N PHE A 213 14.70 9.22 13.41
CA PHE A 213 14.95 10.49 12.74
C PHE A 213 15.77 11.43 13.63
N TRP A 214 15.42 11.54 14.91
CA TRP A 214 16.08 12.48 15.83
C TRP A 214 17.34 11.93 16.50
N ALA A 215 17.56 10.61 16.55
CA ALA A 215 18.73 10.04 17.20
C ALA A 215 20.07 10.53 16.62
N PRO A 216 20.31 10.54 15.29
CA PRO A 216 21.56 11.04 14.71
C PRO A 216 21.86 12.52 15.02
N PRO A 217 20.97 13.50 14.78
CA PRO A 217 21.27 14.91 15.03
C PRO A 217 21.47 15.22 16.51
N ILE A 218 20.67 14.60 17.40
CA ILE A 218 20.85 14.75 18.85
C ILE A 218 22.22 14.21 19.27
N PHE A 219 22.61 13.05 18.74
CA PHE A 219 23.91 12.47 19.04
C PHE A 219 25.07 13.35 18.55
N THR A 220 24.99 13.88 17.32
CA THR A 220 26.00 14.79 16.78
C THR A 220 26.11 16.07 17.61
N LEU A 221 24.98 16.62 18.08
CA LEU A 221 24.96 17.79 18.96
C LEU A 221 25.63 17.49 20.30
N ILE A 222 25.30 16.37 20.94
CA ILE A 222 25.93 15.95 22.21
C ILE A 222 27.44 15.71 22.00
N ALA A 223 27.83 15.05 20.91
CA ALA A 223 29.23 14.82 20.57
C ALA A 223 30.03 16.13 20.45
N ASN A 224 29.42 17.19 19.90
CA ASN A 224 30.06 18.50 19.76
C ASN A 224 30.40 19.19 21.10
N PHE A 225 29.61 18.97 22.15
CA PHE A 225 29.85 19.57 23.47
C PHE A 225 30.74 18.72 24.37
N PHE A 226 30.66 17.39 24.24
CA PHE A 226 31.31 16.46 25.17
C PHE A 226 32.59 15.80 24.63
N LEU A 227 32.89 15.87 23.33
CA LEU A 227 34.14 15.36 22.76
C LEU A 227 35.20 16.44 22.60
N ASN A 228 36.46 16.04 22.78
CA ASN A 228 37.61 16.91 22.53
C ASN A 228 37.67 17.32 21.05
N ASN A 229 38.14 18.55 20.80
CA ASN A 229 38.25 19.12 19.44
C ASN A 229 39.01 18.19 18.46
N TRP A 230 40.06 17.53 18.94
CA TRP A 230 40.85 16.60 18.14
C TRP A 230 40.06 15.35 17.73
N VAL A 231 39.35 14.71 18.67
CA VAL A 231 38.53 13.49 18.39
C VAL A 231 37.40 13.81 17.41
N ARG A 232 36.78 14.98 17.55
CA ARG A 232 35.75 15.44 16.61
C ARG A 232 36.31 15.67 15.21
N ALA A 233 37.38 16.45 15.10
CA ALA A 233 37.95 16.85 13.82
C ALA A 233 38.57 15.67 13.05
N GLU A 234 39.16 14.71 13.76
CA GLU A 234 39.82 13.57 13.14
C GLU A 234 38.86 12.39 12.93
N VAL A 235 38.20 11.90 13.98
CA VAL A 235 37.46 10.62 13.86
C VAL A 235 36.03 10.82 13.38
N VAL A 236 35.28 11.75 13.99
CA VAL A 236 33.84 11.93 13.68
C VAL A 236 33.66 12.45 12.25
N ASN A 237 34.40 13.48 11.87
CA ASN A 237 34.30 14.07 10.53
C ASN A 237 34.71 13.08 9.43
N ILE A 238 35.75 12.26 9.64
CA ILE A 238 36.14 11.24 8.66
C ILE A 238 35.03 10.20 8.50
N VAL A 239 34.49 9.67 9.61
CA VAL A 239 33.43 8.65 9.56
C VAL A 239 32.18 9.17 8.86
N GLU A 240 31.75 10.40 9.18
CA GLU A 240 30.56 11.02 8.57
C GLU A 240 30.72 11.20 7.05
N ASN A 241 31.88 11.68 6.60
CA ASN A 241 32.16 11.79 5.16
C ASN A 241 32.24 10.43 4.48
N CYS A 242 32.81 9.40 5.13
CA CYS A 242 32.84 8.03 4.58
C CYS A 242 31.43 7.44 4.42
N VAL A 243 30.57 7.59 5.43
CA VAL A 243 29.17 7.11 5.38
C VAL A 243 28.40 7.84 4.29
N THR A 244 28.55 9.16 4.19
CA THR A 244 27.88 9.97 3.17
C THR A 244 28.35 9.61 1.76
N PHE A 245 29.67 9.45 1.57
CA PHE A 245 30.25 9.02 0.30
C PHE A 245 29.75 7.64 -0.12
N TYR A 246 29.73 6.67 0.80
CA TYR A 246 29.17 5.34 0.56
C TYR A 246 27.70 5.42 0.17
N GLY A 247 26.91 6.25 0.87
CA GLY A 247 25.51 6.51 0.54
C GLY A 247 25.32 7.02 -0.89
N TYR A 248 26.13 8.00 -1.33
CA TYR A 248 26.07 8.49 -2.70
C TYR A 248 26.46 7.44 -3.75
N ILE A 249 27.49 6.63 -3.49
CA ILE A 249 27.88 5.54 -4.40
C ILE A 249 26.75 4.51 -4.53
N VAL A 250 26.14 4.11 -3.42
CA VAL A 250 25.00 3.16 -3.43
C VAL A 250 23.80 3.77 -4.14
N PHE A 251 23.46 5.03 -3.87
CA PHE A 251 22.35 5.71 -4.54
C PHE A 251 22.58 5.83 -6.05
N LEU A 252 23.79 6.20 -6.48
CA LEU A 252 24.18 6.22 -7.89
C LEU A 252 24.11 4.84 -8.53
N TYR A 253 24.41 3.77 -7.79
CA TYR A 253 24.27 2.40 -8.30
C TYR A 253 22.79 2.00 -8.43
N LEU A 254 21.97 2.26 -7.40
CA LEU A 254 20.55 1.91 -7.39
C LEU A 254 19.74 2.70 -8.43
N SER A 255 20.13 3.95 -8.71
CA SER A 255 19.48 4.81 -9.70
C SER A 255 19.92 4.55 -11.14
N ARG A 256 20.80 3.57 -11.41
CA ARG A 256 21.18 3.20 -12.79
C ARG A 256 19.99 2.55 -13.51
N PRO A 257 19.41 3.21 -14.53
CA PRO A 257 18.22 2.70 -15.20
C PRO A 257 18.51 1.49 -16.10
N THR A 258 19.78 1.27 -16.49
CA THR A 258 20.17 0.30 -17.52
C THR A 258 20.22 -1.16 -17.06
N GLU A 259 20.36 -1.45 -15.75
CA GLU A 259 20.50 -2.84 -15.25
C GLU A 259 19.31 -3.35 -14.40
N LYS A 260 18.45 -2.45 -13.89
CA LYS A 260 17.28 -2.83 -13.05
C LYS A 260 15.91 -2.68 -13.76
N ASN A 261 15.92 -2.52 -15.08
CA ASN A 261 14.72 -2.31 -15.91
C ASN A 261 13.85 -3.57 -16.13
N SER A 262 14.14 -4.70 -15.48
CA SER A 262 13.31 -5.91 -15.62
C SER A 262 12.21 -6.02 -14.56
N ASN A 263 12.32 -5.33 -13.42
CA ASN A 263 11.42 -5.53 -12.29
C ASN A 263 10.50 -4.34 -11.96
N PHE A 264 10.84 -3.09 -12.35
CA PHE A 264 9.99 -1.93 -12.05
C PHE A 264 10.20 -0.79 -13.06
N PRO A 265 9.23 -0.51 -13.95
CA PRO A 265 9.27 0.68 -14.78
C PRO A 265 8.87 1.88 -13.91
N PHE A 266 9.86 2.60 -13.39
CA PHE A 266 9.63 3.91 -12.77
C PHE A 266 8.96 4.82 -13.81
N HIS A 267 7.74 5.27 -13.52
CA HIS A 267 7.01 6.35 -14.19
C HIS A 267 7.48 6.66 -15.61
N ILE A 268 7.10 5.81 -16.57
CA ILE A 268 7.17 6.21 -17.98
C ILE A 268 6.01 7.15 -18.24
N ARG A 269 6.19 8.43 -17.93
CA ARG A 269 5.53 9.52 -18.66
C ARG A 269 6.21 9.64 -20.02
N THR A 270 6.09 8.63 -20.87
CA THR A 270 6.24 8.81 -22.32
C THR A 270 5.29 7.84 -23.02
N THR A 271 4.18 8.39 -23.51
CA THR A 271 3.47 7.85 -24.65
C THR A 271 4.45 7.76 -25.82
N GLN A 272 5.04 6.59 -26.03
CA GLN A 272 5.62 6.23 -27.32
C GLN A 272 4.95 4.94 -27.77
N VAL A 273 4.08 5.11 -28.77
CA VAL A 273 3.63 4.03 -29.64
C VAL A 273 4.82 3.69 -30.52
N ASP A 274 5.33 2.47 -30.38
CA ASP A 274 6.18 1.87 -31.41
C ASP A 274 5.52 0.57 -31.87
N ILE A 275 5.51 0.38 -33.19
CA ILE A 275 4.93 -0.79 -33.86
C ILE A 275 6.06 -1.80 -33.97
N ASP A 276 6.17 -2.70 -32.99
CA ASP A 276 7.07 -3.85 -33.12
C ASP A 276 6.28 -5.07 -33.61
N VAL A 277 6.45 -5.33 -34.90
CA VAL A 277 6.02 -6.55 -35.60
C VAL A 277 6.97 -7.68 -35.22
N GLY A 278 6.72 -8.39 -34.12
CA GLY A 278 7.48 -9.63 -33.90
C GLY A 278 7.48 -10.33 -32.54
N PHE A 279 6.66 -9.97 -31.56
CA PHE A 279 6.59 -10.75 -30.31
C PHE A 279 5.44 -11.76 -30.35
N ASP A 280 5.77 -13.04 -30.49
CA ASP A 280 4.81 -14.15 -30.41
C ASP A 280 4.69 -14.65 -28.95
N PRO A 281 3.59 -14.33 -28.24
CA PRO A 281 3.41 -14.67 -26.83
C PRO A 281 3.30 -16.18 -26.58
N GLN A 282 3.14 -17.03 -27.61
CA GLN A 282 2.95 -18.47 -27.42
C GLN A 282 4.24 -19.25 -27.13
N THR A 283 5.43 -18.70 -27.39
CA THR A 283 6.69 -19.41 -27.10
C THR A 283 7.16 -19.27 -25.65
N ALA A 284 6.70 -18.28 -24.90
CA ALA A 284 6.97 -18.16 -23.46
C ALA A 284 6.21 -19.21 -22.62
N TYR A 285 5.12 -19.77 -23.14
CA TYR A 285 4.30 -20.81 -22.47
C TYR A 285 4.64 -22.24 -22.90
N ALA A 286 5.38 -22.44 -24.01
CA ALA A 286 5.62 -23.77 -24.57
C ALA A 286 6.65 -24.63 -23.80
N ALA A 287 7.27 -24.10 -22.74
CA ALA A 287 8.19 -24.85 -21.87
C ALA A 287 7.63 -25.14 -20.47
N SER A 288 6.30 -25.12 -20.28
CA SER A 288 5.66 -25.52 -19.02
C SER A 288 4.98 -26.88 -19.17
N ASN A 289 5.75 -27.95 -18.96
CA ASN A 289 5.19 -29.28 -18.73
C ASN A 289 4.46 -29.30 -17.37
N GLY A 290 3.17 -28.97 -17.38
CA GLY A 290 2.10 -29.73 -16.72
C GLY A 290 2.16 -30.10 -15.23
N SER A 291 3.04 -29.54 -14.40
CA SER A 291 3.09 -29.93 -12.97
C SER A 291 3.45 -28.81 -11.98
N THR A 292 3.42 -27.54 -12.37
CA THR A 292 3.69 -26.41 -11.45
C THR A 292 2.72 -25.25 -11.69
N PRO A 293 2.07 -24.70 -10.65
CA PRO A 293 1.17 -23.56 -10.79
C PRO A 293 2.00 -22.28 -11.01
N ASN A 294 2.21 -21.92 -12.27
CA ASN A 294 2.51 -20.56 -12.68
C ASN A 294 1.21 -19.76 -12.65
N ASP A 295 0.78 -19.38 -11.45
CA ASP A 295 -0.40 -18.56 -11.20
C ASP A 295 0.10 -17.09 -11.18
N GLY A 296 -0.54 -16.21 -11.95
CA GLY A 296 -0.15 -14.80 -12.12
C GLY A 296 -0.23 -13.98 -10.82
N MET A 297 -0.14 -12.64 -10.90
CA MET A 297 -0.38 -11.83 -9.70
C MET A 297 -1.83 -12.01 -9.25
N HIS A 298 -2.00 -12.43 -7.99
CA HIS A 298 -3.28 -12.71 -7.35
C HIS A 298 -3.50 -11.77 -6.17
N GLY A 299 -4.44 -10.85 -6.34
CA GLY A 299 -4.96 -10.02 -5.25
C GLY A 299 -6.37 -10.47 -4.88
N VAL A 300 -6.73 -10.44 -3.60
CA VAL A 300 -8.14 -10.52 -3.19
C VAL A 300 -8.57 -9.17 -2.65
N ILE A 301 -9.72 -8.67 -3.13
CA ILE A 301 -10.37 -7.48 -2.59
C ILE A 301 -11.64 -7.90 -1.86
N GLU A 302 -11.72 -7.59 -0.56
CA GLU A 302 -12.97 -7.59 0.19
C GLU A 302 -13.60 -6.21 0.15
N LEU A 303 -14.89 -6.15 -0.22
CA LEU A 303 -15.65 -4.91 -0.38
C LEU A 303 -16.85 -4.92 0.55
N THR A 304 -16.94 -3.92 1.42
CA THR A 304 -18.19 -3.58 2.10
C THR A 304 -18.72 -2.28 1.52
N VAL A 305 -20.01 -2.20 1.14
CA VAL A 305 -20.66 -0.95 0.70
C VAL A 305 -21.92 -0.72 1.53
N THR A 306 -22.11 0.50 2.05
CA THR A 306 -23.24 0.93 2.88
C THR A 306 -23.94 2.14 2.21
N ASN A 307 -25.27 2.11 2.01
CA ASN A 307 -26.03 3.23 1.39
C ASN A 307 -26.83 4.04 2.43
N SER A 308 -26.62 5.36 2.51
CA SER A 308 -27.36 6.29 3.38
C SER A 308 -28.57 6.89 2.65
N GLN A 309 -29.72 6.99 3.32
CA GLN A 309 -30.86 7.80 2.89
C GLN A 309 -30.98 9.07 3.74
N GLU A 310 -29.96 9.92 3.72
CA GLU A 310 -30.08 11.25 4.32
C GLU A 310 -30.99 12.14 3.45
N ASN A 311 -32.16 12.50 3.99
CA ASN A 311 -32.91 13.68 3.55
C ASN A 311 -32.30 14.91 4.23
N GLU A 312 -31.06 15.27 3.88
CA GLU A 312 -30.45 16.50 4.37
C GLU A 312 -30.82 17.65 3.42
N LYS A 313 -31.78 18.47 3.86
CA LYS A 313 -31.78 19.88 3.47
C LYS A 313 -30.59 20.48 4.20
N ASP A 314 -29.57 20.92 3.48
CA ASP A 314 -29.03 22.28 3.58
C ASP A 314 -27.77 22.45 2.70
N ASP A 315 -27.70 23.67 2.16
CA ASP A 315 -26.58 24.44 1.62
C ASP A 315 -25.56 23.80 0.65
N VAL A 316 -25.61 24.38 -0.56
CA VAL A 316 -24.59 24.30 -1.60
C VAL A 316 -23.27 24.87 -1.07
N ASP A 317 -22.35 24.00 -0.68
CA ASP A 317 -20.91 24.32 -0.70
C ASP A 317 -20.09 23.06 -0.99
N GLU A 318 -19.25 23.17 -2.03
CA GLU A 318 -18.19 22.27 -2.49
C GLU A 318 -18.38 20.75 -2.33
N MET A 319 -18.88 20.11 -3.40
CA MET A 319 -18.70 18.67 -3.64
C MET A 319 -17.23 18.40 -3.97
N GLU A 320 -16.42 18.22 -2.93
CA GLU A 320 -15.02 17.81 -3.03
C GLU A 320 -14.96 16.34 -3.49
N ASP A 321 -14.64 16.12 -4.77
CA ASP A 321 -14.47 14.80 -5.38
C ASP A 321 -13.24 14.09 -4.78
N LYS A 322 -13.43 13.42 -3.63
CA LYS A 322 -12.41 12.59 -2.96
C LYS A 322 -12.27 11.24 -3.67
N GLY A 323 -11.98 11.27 -4.97
CA GLY A 323 -11.97 10.10 -5.85
C GLY A 323 -10.63 9.35 -5.95
N VAL A 324 -9.58 9.77 -5.25
CA VAL A 324 -8.28 9.07 -5.26
C VAL A 324 -7.94 8.61 -3.85
N ILE A 325 -8.19 7.33 -3.59
CA ILE A 325 -7.66 6.65 -2.40
C ILE A 325 -6.34 6.03 -2.80
N ASP A 326 -5.26 6.76 -2.56
CA ASP A 326 -3.96 6.12 -2.45
C ASP A 326 -3.89 5.43 -1.09
N ARG A 327 -3.52 4.14 -1.09
CA ARG A 327 -2.90 3.55 0.11
C ARG A 327 -1.80 4.53 0.49
N GLN A 328 -1.74 5.00 1.74
CA GLN A 328 -0.60 5.79 2.21
C GLN A 328 0.65 4.95 1.96
N GLN A 329 1.30 5.18 0.83
CA GLN A 329 2.61 4.66 0.57
C GLN A 329 3.50 5.29 1.63
N PHE A 330 4.41 4.50 2.19
CA PHE A 330 5.41 5.03 3.11
C PHE A 330 6.25 6.05 2.33
N THR A 331 5.85 7.32 2.38
CA THR A 331 6.65 8.43 1.86
C THR A 331 7.84 8.56 2.79
N ASN A 332 8.99 8.08 2.33
CA ASN A 332 10.28 8.27 3.00
C ASN A 332 10.70 9.75 2.98
#